data_AF-A0A8C2HQQ7-F1
#
_entry.id   AF-A0A8C2HQQ7-F1
#
_cell.length_a   1.000
_cell.length_b   1.000
_cell.length_c   1.000
_cell.angle_alpha   90.00
_cell.angle_beta   90.00
_cell.angle_gamma   90.00
#
_symmetry.space_group_name_H-M   'P 1'
#
loop_
_entity.id
_entity.type
_entity.pdbx_description
1 polymer ?
#
loop_
_entity_poly.entity_id
_entity_poly.type
_entity_poly.pdbx_seq_one_letter_code
_entity_poly.pdbx_strand_id
1 'polypeptide(L)'
;YKNIPQMSFDDTSREPEQAFRLNRDPLAELEYPTKIARFSNVEHLSIHISRNFGAESTRVYYIGLRGEYTEAHRHEVTICNYEAAANPADHKVETITPQTHFIS
;
A
#
# COMPACT_ATOMS: atom_id res chain seq x y z
N TYR A 1 -11.77 2.29 -7.80
CA TYR A 1 -10.34 1.99 -7.93
C TYR A 1 -9.82 1.51 -6.60
N LYS A 2 -9.16 0.36 -6.57
CA LYS A 2 -8.64 -0.28 -5.36
C LYS A 2 -7.11 -0.33 -5.42
N ASN A 3 -6.49 -0.03 -4.29
CA ASN A 3 -5.06 -0.20 -4.02
C ASN A 3 -4.15 0.54 -5.02
N ILE A 4 -4.56 1.74 -5.42
CA ILE A 4 -3.74 2.69 -6.16
C ILE A 4 -3.44 3.86 -5.20
N PRO A 5 -2.26 3.88 -4.54
CA PRO A 5 -1.87 4.99 -3.70
C PRO A 5 -1.82 6.28 -4.52
N GLN A 6 -2.29 7.39 -3.93
CA GLN A 6 -2.20 8.73 -4.53
C GLN A 6 -2.78 8.83 -5.96
N MET A 7 -3.88 8.13 -6.22
CA MET A 7 -4.53 8.13 -7.53
C MET A 7 -4.86 9.55 -8.02
N SER A 8 -4.50 9.83 -9.28
CA SER A 8 -4.76 11.09 -9.98
C SER A 8 -5.87 10.93 -11.03
N PHE A 9 -6.22 12.03 -11.71
CA PHE A 9 -7.19 11.98 -12.82
C PHE A 9 -6.64 11.26 -14.06
N ASP A 10 -5.33 11.25 -14.29
CA ASP A 10 -4.72 10.57 -15.43
C ASP A 10 -4.87 9.04 -15.33
N ASP A 11 -4.91 8.53 -14.09
CA ASP A 11 -5.12 7.11 -13.78
C ASP A 11 -6.54 6.63 -14.11
N THR A 12 -7.49 7.54 -14.34
CA THR A 12 -8.90 7.21 -14.64
C THR A 12 -9.12 6.62 -16.03
N SER A 13 -8.06 6.58 -16.85
CA SER A 13 -8.03 5.85 -18.12
C SER A 13 -8.04 4.32 -17.93
N ARG A 14 -7.69 3.84 -16.75
CA ARG A 14 -7.70 2.41 -16.39
C ARG A 14 -9.13 1.95 -16.07
N GLU A 15 -9.40 0.67 -16.28
CA GLU A 15 -10.67 0.07 -15.88
C GLU A 15 -10.83 0.05 -14.36
N PRO A 16 -11.91 0.60 -13.79
CA PRO A 16 -12.18 0.49 -12.36
C PRO A 16 -12.60 -0.93 -11.98
N GLU A 17 -12.35 -1.34 -10.74
CA GLU A 17 -12.82 -2.63 -10.22
C GLU A 17 -14.34 -2.75 -10.34
N GLN A 18 -15.06 -1.64 -10.17
CA GLN A 18 -16.49 -1.59 -10.40
C GLN A 18 -16.93 -0.16 -10.73
N ALA A 19 -17.81 -0.03 -11.72
CA ALA A 19 -18.46 1.22 -12.09
C ALA A 19 -19.97 1.09 -11.87
N PHE A 20 -20.58 2.18 -11.39
CA PHE A 20 -22.02 2.26 -11.14
C PHE A 20 -22.64 3.32 -12.03
N ARG A 21 -23.83 3.05 -12.54
CA ARG A 21 -24.73 4.09 -13.05
C ARG A 21 -25.65 4.47 -11.90
N LEU A 22 -25.45 5.68 -11.38
CA LEU A 22 -26.24 6.20 -10.28
C LEU A 22 -27.62 6.64 -10.78
N ASN A 23 -28.64 6.43 -9.96
CA ASN A 23 -29.98 6.98 -10.13
C ASN A 23 -30.15 8.22 -9.25
N ARG A 24 -31.11 9.08 -9.61
CA ARG A 24 -31.49 10.22 -8.77
C ARG A 24 -32.14 9.69 -7.49
N ASP A 25 -31.58 10.08 -6.36
CA ASP A 25 -32.02 9.62 -5.04
C ASP A 25 -32.17 10.81 -4.09
N PRO A 26 -33.34 11.47 -4.07
CA PRO A 26 -33.58 12.63 -3.21
C PRO A 26 -33.67 12.26 -1.73
N LEU A 27 -33.89 10.98 -1.39
CA LEU A 27 -34.05 10.50 -0.02
C LEU A 27 -32.82 9.76 0.53
N ALA A 28 -31.79 9.54 -0.30
CA ALA A 28 -30.56 8.82 0.05
C ALA A 28 -30.79 7.36 0.52
N GLU A 29 -31.77 6.68 -0.07
CA GLU A 29 -32.15 5.29 0.26
C GLU A 29 -31.49 4.24 -0.64
N LEU A 30 -30.91 4.64 -1.78
CA LEU A 30 -30.31 3.73 -2.75
C LEU A 30 -28.90 3.31 -2.34
N GLU A 31 -28.73 2.01 -2.18
CA GLU A 31 -27.45 1.36 -1.95
C GLU A 31 -26.93 0.70 -3.23
N TYR A 32 -25.63 0.84 -3.48
CA TYR A 32 -24.95 0.25 -4.64
C TYR A 32 -24.04 -0.89 -4.19
N PRO A 33 -24.44 -2.16 -4.40
CA PRO A 33 -23.68 -3.30 -3.89
C PRO A 33 -22.38 -3.48 -4.68
N THR A 34 -21.27 -3.60 -3.94
CA THR A 34 -19.97 -3.97 -4.50
C THR A 34 -19.82 -5.49 -4.60
N LYS A 35 -19.09 -5.97 -5.62
CA LYS A 35 -18.67 -7.36 -5.70
C LYS A 35 -17.55 -7.62 -4.70
N ILE A 36 -17.85 -8.30 -3.60
CA ILE A 36 -16.90 -8.58 -2.49
C ILE A 36 -15.56 -9.12 -3.02
N ALA A 37 -15.59 -10.06 -3.97
CA ALA A 37 -14.38 -10.64 -4.56
C ALA A 37 -13.44 -9.63 -5.22
N ARG A 38 -13.94 -8.48 -5.68
CA ARG A 38 -13.13 -7.40 -6.28
C ARG A 38 -12.54 -6.46 -5.21
N PHE A 39 -13.20 -6.37 -4.06
CA PHE A 39 -12.87 -5.45 -2.96
C PHE A 39 -12.36 -6.16 -1.69
N SER A 40 -11.72 -7.32 -1.84
CA SER A 40 -10.94 -7.94 -0.74
C SER A 40 -9.64 -7.14 -0.48
N ASN A 41 -9.18 -7.08 0.76
CA ASN A 41 -7.89 -6.44 1.15
C ASN A 41 -7.71 -5.03 0.56
N VAL A 42 -8.66 -4.14 0.82
CA VAL A 42 -8.61 -2.74 0.35
C VAL A 42 -7.81 -1.91 1.34
N GLU A 43 -6.69 -1.36 0.89
CA GLU A 43 -5.84 -0.42 1.65
C GLU A 43 -6.00 1.01 1.15
N HIS A 44 -6.20 1.19 -0.15
CA HIS A 44 -6.49 2.49 -0.76
C HIS A 44 -7.76 2.38 -1.60
N LEU A 45 -8.73 3.27 -1.37
CA LEU A 45 -9.97 3.33 -2.14
C LEU A 45 -10.12 4.71 -2.77
N SER A 46 -10.28 4.74 -4.10
CA SER A 46 -10.56 5.96 -4.84
C SER A 46 -11.88 5.84 -5.61
N ILE A 47 -12.75 6.83 -5.40
CA ILE A 47 -14.07 6.94 -6.03
C ILE A 47 -14.02 8.11 -7.01
N HIS A 48 -14.17 7.83 -8.29
CA HIS A 48 -14.18 8.83 -9.35
C HIS A 48 -15.62 9.07 -9.83
N ILE A 49 -16.10 10.31 -9.71
CA ILE A 49 -17.42 10.72 -10.20
C ILE A 49 -17.22 11.46 -11.53
N SER A 50 -17.37 10.74 -12.64
CA SER A 50 -17.01 11.26 -13.97
C SER A 50 -18.09 12.14 -14.61
N ARG A 51 -19.36 11.95 -14.24
CA ARG A 51 -20.52 12.68 -14.79
C ARG A 51 -21.63 12.78 -13.74
N ASN A 52 -22.56 13.71 -13.98
CA ASN A 52 -23.76 13.90 -13.17
C ASN A 52 -25.03 13.91 -14.04
N PHE A 53 -26.16 14.29 -13.45
CA PHE A 53 -27.48 14.28 -14.09
C PHE A 53 -27.79 15.53 -14.96
N GLY A 54 -26.77 16.11 -15.61
CA GLY A 54 -26.91 17.26 -16.51
C GLY A 54 -26.81 18.63 -15.83
N ALA A 55 -26.27 18.68 -14.61
CA ALA A 55 -26.05 19.93 -13.88
C ALA A 55 -24.60 20.40 -14.06
N GLU A 56 -24.33 21.69 -13.84
CA GLU A 56 -22.97 22.25 -13.90
C GLU A 56 -22.07 21.71 -12.78
N SER A 57 -22.63 21.59 -11.57
CA SER A 57 -21.89 21.14 -10.38
C SER A 57 -22.47 19.85 -9.80
N THR A 58 -21.60 18.96 -9.34
CA THR A 58 -21.98 17.78 -8.56
C THR A 58 -21.75 18.05 -7.08
N ARG A 59 -22.76 17.83 -6.24
CA ARG A 59 -22.63 17.91 -4.78
C ARG A 59 -22.86 16.52 -4.19
N VAL A 60 -21.92 16.06 -3.38
CA VAL A 60 -21.99 14.78 -2.67
C VAL A 60 -22.16 15.10 -1.20
N TYR A 61 -23.30 14.71 -0.63
CA TYR A 61 -23.61 14.98 0.77
C TYR A 61 -23.04 13.90 1.69
N TYR A 62 -23.10 12.64 1.27
CA TYR A 62 -22.71 11.50 2.09
C TYR A 62 -22.21 10.34 1.23
N ILE A 63 -21.20 9.63 1.73
CA ILE A 63 -20.72 8.35 1.19
C ILE A 63 -20.66 7.37 2.37
N GLY A 64 -21.54 6.38 2.36
CA GLY A 64 -21.52 5.28 3.33
C GLY A 64 -20.72 4.11 2.77
N LEU A 65 -19.67 3.69 3.46
CA LEU A 65 -18.93 2.46 3.16
C LEU A 65 -19.26 1.40 4.21
N ARG A 66 -19.59 0.20 3.75
CA ARG A 66 -19.86 -0.97 4.61
C ARG A 66 -18.88 -2.07 4.30
N GLY A 67 -18.33 -2.67 5.35
CA GLY A 67 -17.37 -3.75 5.26
C GLY A 67 -16.80 -4.09 6.63
N GLU A 68 -15.95 -5.10 6.66
CA GLU A 68 -15.18 -5.46 7.84
C GLU A 68 -13.79 -4.84 7.75
N TYR A 69 -13.33 -4.29 8.88
CA TYR A 69 -11.98 -3.78 9.00
C TYR A 69 -11.09 -4.83 9.67
N THR A 70 -9.87 -4.98 9.16
CA THR A 70 -8.82 -5.76 9.79
C THR A 70 -7.56 -4.90 9.85
N GLU A 71 -6.88 -4.92 11.00
CA GLU A 71 -5.65 -4.16 11.18
C GLU A 71 -4.56 -4.67 10.22
N ALA A 72 -4.08 -3.78 9.36
CA ALA A 72 -2.98 -4.08 8.47
C ALA A 72 -1.69 -4.14 9.28
N HIS A 73 -1.12 -5.33 9.41
CA HIS A 73 0.22 -5.52 9.98
C HIS A 73 1.24 -5.02 8.96
N ARG A 74 1.46 -3.70 8.92
CA ARG A 74 2.63 -3.12 8.27
C ARG A 74 3.83 -3.53 9.11
N HIS A 75 4.38 -4.71 8.83
CA HIS A 75 5.77 -4.95 9.18
C HIS A 75 6.55 -3.86 8.45
N GLU A 76 6.90 -2.78 9.16
CA GLU A 76 8.06 -1.99 8.78
C GLU A 76 9.13 -3.03 8.49
N VAL A 77 9.57 -3.06 7.24
CA VAL A 77 10.61 -3.95 6.77
C VAL A 77 11.69 -3.92 7.84
N THR A 78 11.84 -5.02 8.59
CA THR A 78 13.04 -5.25 9.37
C THR A 78 14.14 -5.22 8.32
N ILE A 79 14.78 -4.07 8.14
CA ILE A 79 15.99 -3.98 7.36
C ILE A 79 16.99 -4.77 8.18
N CYS A 80 17.07 -6.07 7.91
CA CYS A 80 18.17 -6.91 8.33
C CYS A 80 19.39 -6.38 7.57
N ASN A 81 19.99 -5.29 8.05
CA ASN A 81 21.33 -4.92 7.65
C ASN A 81 22.24 -6.06 8.12
N TYR A 82 22.51 -7.03 7.24
CA TYR A 82 23.42 -8.13 7.52
C TYR A 82 24.88 -7.80 7.13
N GLU A 83 25.23 -6.54 6.85
CA GLU A 83 26.62 -6.20 6.49
C GLU A 83 27.06 -4.87 7.12
N ALA A 84 27.26 -4.88 8.44
CA ALA A 84 27.98 -3.79 9.13
C ALA A 84 28.80 -4.28 10.33
N ALA A 85 29.26 -5.54 10.31
CA ALA A 85 30.32 -6.01 11.19
C ALA A 85 31.39 -6.69 10.33
N ALA A 86 32.64 -6.26 10.47
CA ALA A 86 33.77 -6.90 9.81
C ALA A 86 33.80 -8.39 10.19
N ASN A 87 33.87 -9.28 9.20
CA ASN A 87 34.04 -10.71 9.43
C ASN A 87 35.39 -10.95 10.13
N PRO A 88 35.43 -11.53 11.35
CA PRO A 88 36.68 -11.83 12.04
C PRO A 88 37.60 -12.79 11.27
N ALA A 89 37.06 -13.52 10.28
CA ALA A 89 37.84 -14.41 9.41
C ALA A 89 38.67 -13.68 8.33
N ASP A 90 38.35 -12.41 8.01
CA ASP A 90 39.06 -11.64 6.97
C ASP A 90 40.32 -10.94 7.48
N HIS A 91 40.47 -10.78 8.80
CA HIS A 91 41.71 -10.26 9.38
C HIS A 91 42.62 -11.42 9.81
N LYS A 92 43.51 -11.84 8.91
CA LYS A 92 44.66 -12.67 9.30
C LYS A 92 45.55 -11.83 10.22
N VAL A 93 45.47 -12.06 11.51
CA VAL A 93 46.45 -11.57 12.47
C VAL A 93 47.77 -12.26 12.13
N GLU A 94 48.74 -11.54 11.57
CA GLU A 94 50.12 -12.01 11.50
C GLU A 94 50.59 -12.21 12.93
N THR A 95 50.57 -13.44 13.42
CA THR A 95 51.23 -13.80 14.67
C THR A 95 52.72 -13.62 14.46
N ILE A 96 53.24 -12.49 14.91
CA ILE A 96 54.67 -12.26 15.09
C ILE A 96 55.12 -13.24 16.17
N THR A 97 55.67 -14.37 15.75
CA THR A 97 56.36 -15.31 16.64
C THR A 97 57.67 -14.65 17.09
N PRO A 98 57.92 -14.36 18.37
CA PRO A 98 59.25 -13.96 18.80
C PRO A 98 60.16 -15.19 18.70
N GLN A 99 61.15 -15.13 17.80
CA GLN A 99 62.20 -16.13 17.74
C GLN A 99 63.12 -15.96 18.96
N THR A 100 62.94 -16.83 19.97
CA THR A 100 63.86 -16.92 21.10
C THR A 100 65.14 -17.62 20.64
N HIS A 101 66.20 -16.85 20.34
CA HIS A 101 67.53 -17.41 20.16
C HIS A 101 68.11 -17.81 21.52
N PHE A 102 68.27 -19.11 21.77
CA PHE A 102 69.20 -19.61 22.78
C PHE A 102 70.57 -19.81 22.12
N ILE A 103 71.59 -19.15 22.66
CA ILE A 103 73.01 -19.32 22.30
C ILE A 103 73.68 -20.12 23.43
N SER A 104 74.32 -21.23 23.02
CA SER A 104 75.24 -22.16 23.69
C SER A 104 74.86 -22.83 25.00
#